data_AF-A0A2G6BNZ4-F1
#
_entry.id   AF-A0A2G6BNZ4-F1
#
_cell.length_a   1.000
_cell.length_b   1.000
_cell.length_c   1.000
_cell.angle_alpha   90.00
_cell.angle_beta   90.00
_cell.angle_gamma   90.00
#
_symmetry.space_group_name_H-M   'P 1'
#
loop_
_entity.id
_entity.type
_entity.pdbx_description
1 polymer ?
#
loop_
_entity_poly.entity_id
_entity_poly.type
_entity_poly.pdbx_seq_one_letter_code
_entity_poly.pdbx_strand_id
1 'polypeptide(L)'
;MSFYGHIYYKIILLLFTCLFLSCSNEVGYKTIIIDGKKVIRNRVNKNVNTVKAETKKIYELNLGDLDLAGFFPHFIDDKGNLYLSSYKEGKIAIIDKYGKLSKIFGGNGEGPGEIIQPNGIILNNDTIFVTSVNSRIVNKYDLNGNFINRKSLGKPIAESIGSVNGNCYSGILKNYSRDSK
;
A
#
# COMPACT_ATOMS: atom_id res chain seq x y z
N MET A 1 49.02 32.74 42.25
CA MET A 1 49.12 31.66 41.24
C MET A 1 48.38 30.45 41.79
N SER A 2 47.29 29.92 41.25
CA SER A 2 46.72 30.00 39.91
C SER A 2 45.20 29.68 39.92
N PHE A 3 44.36 30.58 40.43
CA PHE A 3 42.89 30.44 40.23
C PHE A 3 42.53 30.47 38.73
N TYR A 4 43.30 31.22 37.93
CA TYR A 4 43.24 31.23 36.47
C TYR A 4 43.63 29.89 35.81
N GLY A 5 44.49 29.09 36.45
CA GLY A 5 44.95 27.81 35.90
C GLY A 5 43.86 26.75 35.85
N HIS A 6 43.02 26.67 36.89
CA HIS A 6 41.91 25.71 36.94
C HIS A 6 40.77 26.00 35.97
N ILE A 7 40.49 27.29 35.72
CA ILE A 7 39.48 27.71 34.74
C ILE A 7 39.98 27.45 33.31
N TYR A 8 41.24 27.75 33.03
CA TYR A 8 41.85 27.43 31.74
C TYR A 8 41.85 25.92 31.45
N TYR A 9 42.19 25.09 32.45
CA TYR A 9 42.20 23.64 32.26
C TYR A 9 40.79 23.09 32.01
N LYS A 10 39.75 23.63 32.68
CA LYS A 10 38.35 23.24 32.43
C LYS A 10 37.85 23.69 31.06
N ILE A 11 38.21 24.89 30.60
CA ILE A 11 37.83 25.38 29.26
C ILE A 11 38.53 24.60 28.15
N ILE A 12 39.83 24.28 28.32
CA ILE A 12 40.59 23.46 27.38
C ILE A 12 40.02 22.03 27.35
N LEU A 13 39.68 21.44 28.50
CA LEU A 13 39.07 20.11 28.55
C LEU A 13 37.68 20.09 27.88
N LEU A 14 36.88 21.15 28.06
CA LEU A 14 35.56 21.28 27.43
C LEU A 14 35.68 21.42 25.90
N LEU A 15 36.64 22.23 25.41
CA LEU A 15 36.95 22.38 23.98
C LEU A 15 37.50 21.08 23.38
N PHE A 16 38.31 20.32 24.13
CA PHE A 16 38.79 19.01 23.71
C PHE A 16 37.65 17.98 23.62
N THR A 17 36.68 18.01 24.54
CA THR A 17 35.51 17.12 24.48
C THR A 17 34.56 17.49 23.33
N CYS A 18 34.45 18.77 22.96
CA CYS A 18 33.63 19.19 21.82
C CYS A 18 34.25 18.83 20.46
N LEU A 19 35.58 18.71 20.36
CA LEU A 19 36.27 18.25 19.13
C LEU A 19 35.99 16.78 18.79
N PHE A 20 35.56 15.97 19.77
CA PHE A 20 35.16 14.57 19.56
C PHE A 20 33.64 14.36 19.41
N LEU A 21 32.84 15.43 19.48
CA LEU A 21 31.38 15.41 19.25
C LEU A 21 31.00 15.91 17.86
N SER A 22 31.89 15.79 16.88
CA SER A 22 31.49 15.88 15.47
C SER A 22 30.66 14.65 15.13
N CYS A 23 29.34 14.84 15.10
CA CYS A 23 28.36 13.87 14.66
C CYS A 23 28.85 13.16 13.38
N SER A 24 29.06 11.85 13.51
CA SER A 24 29.16 10.93 12.38
C SER A 24 27.85 10.98 11.61
N ASN A 25 27.80 11.80 10.56
CA ASN A 25 26.87 11.58 9.46
C ASN A 25 27.56 10.63 8.48
N GLU A 26 27.73 9.36 8.86
CA GLU A 26 28.04 8.33 7.88
C GLU A 26 26.82 8.20 6.96
N VAL A 27 26.94 8.81 5.78
CA VAL A 27 25.95 8.71 4.74
C VAL A 27 25.91 7.24 4.27
N GLY A 28 24.80 6.55 4.54
CA GLY A 28 24.62 5.10 4.34
C GLY A 28 24.67 4.56 2.91
N TYR A 29 25.17 5.35 1.96
CA TYR A 29 25.34 4.97 0.56
C TYR A 29 26.76 5.22 0.07
N LYS A 30 27.23 4.38 -0.85
CA LYS A 30 28.45 4.60 -1.62
C LYS A 30 28.08 5.10 -3.00
N THR A 31 28.68 6.20 -3.43
CA THR A 31 28.63 6.63 -4.82
C THR A 31 29.82 6.04 -5.57
N ILE A 32 29.57 5.44 -6.73
CA ILE A 32 30.60 5.00 -7.68
C ILE A 32 30.26 5.52 -9.07
N ILE A 33 31.27 5.80 -9.89
CA ILE A 33 31.07 6.17 -11.29
C ILE A 33 31.39 4.94 -12.14
N ILE A 34 30.42 4.54 -12.96
CA ILE A 34 30.58 3.47 -13.96
C ILE A 34 30.19 4.09 -15.31
N ASP A 35 31.10 4.06 -16.28
CA ASP A 35 30.93 4.62 -17.64
C ASP A 35 30.45 6.08 -17.65
N GLY A 36 31.05 6.92 -16.80
CA GLY A 36 30.69 8.34 -16.67
C GLY A 36 29.37 8.63 -15.97
N LYS A 37 28.63 7.61 -15.52
CA LYS A 37 27.36 7.77 -14.80
C LYS A 37 27.55 7.56 -13.30
N LYS A 38 27.01 8.49 -12.51
CA LYS A 38 26.99 8.42 -11.05
C LYS A 38 25.98 7.37 -10.60
N VAL A 39 26.47 6.26 -10.03
CA VAL A 39 25.65 5.17 -9.47
C VAL A 39 25.73 5.23 -7.94
N ILE A 40 24.58 5.31 -7.28
CA ILE A 40 24.46 5.34 -5.82
C ILE A 40 24.03 3.93 -5.36
N ARG A 41 24.84 3.29 -4.51
CA ARG A 41 24.53 1.98 -3.91
C ARG A 41 24.36 2.14 -2.40
N ASN A 42 23.19 1.82 -1.86
CA ASN A 42 22.99 1.73 -0.41
C ASN A 42 23.85 0.59 0.16
N ARG A 43 24.55 0.84 1.28
CA ARG A 43 25.14 -0.26 2.06
C ARG A 43 23.97 -1.02 2.68
N VAL A 44 23.77 -2.27 2.29
CA VAL A 44 22.87 -3.16 3.03
C VAL A 44 23.43 -3.23 4.45
N ASN A 45 22.65 -2.74 5.40
CA ASN A 45 23.04 -2.72 6.81
C ASN A 45 23.31 -4.18 7.21
N LYS A 46 24.56 -4.55 7.52
CA LYS A 46 24.94 -5.93 7.84
C LYS A 46 24.42 -6.38 9.22
N ASN A 47 23.89 -5.46 10.01
CA ASN A 47 23.23 -5.73 11.28
C ASN A 47 21.71 -5.87 11.09
N VAL A 48 21.26 -6.71 10.15
CA VAL A 48 19.88 -7.18 10.20
C VAL A 48 19.87 -8.26 11.27
N ASN A 49 19.40 -7.93 12.48
CA ASN A 49 19.02 -8.94 13.45
C ASN A 49 18.06 -9.90 12.74
N THR A 50 18.45 -11.17 12.59
CA THR A 50 17.61 -12.17 11.97
C THR A 50 16.34 -12.29 12.81
N VAL A 51 15.26 -11.66 12.36
CA VAL A 51 13.95 -11.80 13.00
C VAL A 51 13.53 -13.25 12.77
N LYS A 52 13.61 -14.07 13.82
CA LYS A 52 12.94 -15.37 13.82
C LYS A 52 11.45 -15.10 13.91
N ALA A 53 10.76 -15.17 12.78
CA ALA A 53 9.32 -15.12 12.74
C ALA A 53 8.79 -16.56 12.80
N GLU A 54 8.01 -16.87 13.83
CA GLU A 54 7.23 -18.09 13.89
C GLU A 54 5.83 -17.79 13.37
N THR A 55 5.39 -18.53 12.36
CA THR A 55 4.03 -18.40 11.84
C THR A 55 3.11 -19.31 12.62
N LYS A 56 1.97 -18.77 13.06
CA LYS A 56 0.88 -19.54 13.64
C LYS A 56 -0.34 -19.39 12.76
N LYS A 57 -0.88 -20.51 12.26
CA LYS A 57 -2.18 -20.51 11.60
C LYS A 57 -3.24 -20.15 12.63
N ILE A 58 -3.90 -19.00 12.44
CA ILE A 58 -4.97 -18.52 13.32
C ILE A 58 -6.35 -18.98 12.85
N TYR A 59 -6.54 -19.12 11.54
CA TYR A 59 -7.80 -19.47 10.91
C TYR A 59 -7.56 -20.00 9.48
N GLU A 60 -8.55 -20.68 8.91
CA GLU A 60 -8.59 -21.11 7.51
C GLU A 60 -9.94 -20.74 6.91
N LEU A 61 -9.91 -19.98 5.82
CA LEU A 61 -11.12 -19.58 5.11
C LEU A 61 -11.48 -20.66 4.09
N ASN A 62 -12.70 -21.18 4.16
CA ASN A 62 -13.25 -22.05 3.12
C ASN A 62 -14.04 -21.20 2.13
N LEU A 63 -13.56 -21.16 0.89
CA LEU A 63 -14.10 -20.31 -0.17
C LEU A 63 -14.86 -21.12 -1.24
N GLY A 64 -15.03 -22.43 -1.03
CA GLY A 64 -15.57 -23.34 -2.04
C GLY A 64 -14.70 -23.37 -3.30
N ASP A 65 -15.35 -23.41 -4.47
CA ASP A 65 -14.70 -23.46 -5.78
C ASP A 65 -14.23 -22.08 -6.30
N LEU A 66 -14.27 -21.06 -5.46
CA LEU A 66 -13.96 -19.70 -5.88
C LEU A 66 -12.45 -19.55 -6.10
N ASP A 67 -12.03 -19.36 -7.36
CA ASP A 67 -10.63 -19.16 -7.72
C ASP A 67 -10.23 -17.72 -7.38
N LEU A 68 -9.67 -17.60 -6.18
CA LEU A 68 -9.08 -16.38 -5.65
C LEU A 68 -7.57 -16.31 -5.95
N ALA A 69 -7.08 -16.94 -7.02
CA ALA A 69 -5.69 -16.73 -7.45
C ALA A 69 -5.46 -15.25 -7.83
N GLY A 70 -4.47 -14.62 -7.19
CA GLY A 70 -4.10 -13.20 -7.41
C GLY A 70 -4.58 -12.24 -6.32
N PHE A 71 -4.92 -12.75 -5.15
CA PHE A 71 -5.50 -11.97 -4.08
C PHE A 71 -4.56 -11.10 -3.25
N PHE A 72 -5.03 -9.89 -2.99
CA PHE A 72 -4.77 -9.16 -1.76
C PHE A 72 -6.12 -8.99 -1.04
N PRO A 73 -6.23 -8.89 0.28
CA PRO A 73 -7.42 -8.30 0.88
C PRO A 73 -7.52 -6.85 0.41
N HIS A 74 -8.63 -6.47 -0.20
CA HIS A 74 -8.77 -5.10 -0.74
C HIS A 74 -9.40 -4.16 0.29
N PHE A 75 -10.27 -4.67 1.17
CA PHE A 75 -10.95 -3.87 2.18
C PHE A 75 -11.51 -4.72 3.34
N ILE A 76 -11.48 -4.16 4.55
CA ILE A 76 -12.19 -4.69 5.73
C ILE A 76 -13.10 -3.56 6.23
N ASP A 77 -14.39 -3.84 6.43
CA ASP A 77 -15.33 -2.86 6.97
C ASP A 77 -15.32 -2.78 8.51
N ASP A 78 -15.99 -1.78 9.07
CA ASP A 78 -16.07 -1.56 10.53
C ASP A 78 -16.78 -2.70 11.28
N LYS A 79 -17.49 -3.59 10.57
CA LYS A 79 -18.14 -4.79 11.13
C LYS A 79 -17.22 -6.01 11.08
N GLY A 80 -16.01 -5.87 10.51
CA GLY A 80 -15.04 -6.95 10.36
C GLY A 80 -15.30 -7.85 9.16
N ASN A 81 -16.16 -7.46 8.21
CA ASN A 81 -16.35 -8.22 6.98
C ASN A 81 -15.20 -7.91 6.01
N LEU A 82 -14.68 -8.97 5.40
CA LEU A 82 -13.58 -8.94 4.46
C LEU A 82 -14.13 -8.96 3.02
N TYR A 83 -13.72 -7.97 2.23
CA TYR A 83 -14.12 -7.83 0.83
C TYR A 83 -12.96 -8.21 -0.07
N LEU A 84 -13.26 -9.12 -0.96
CA LEU A 84 -12.30 -9.88 -1.71
C LEU A 84 -12.61 -9.82 -3.21
N SER A 85 -11.66 -9.49 -4.09
CA SER A 85 -11.85 -9.50 -5.55
C SER A 85 -11.05 -10.56 -6.30
N SER A 86 -11.72 -11.48 -7.00
CA SER A 86 -11.09 -12.38 -7.96
C SER A 86 -10.77 -11.62 -9.24
N TYR A 87 -9.46 -11.40 -9.44
CA TYR A 87 -8.93 -10.69 -10.59
C TYR A 87 -9.32 -11.34 -11.91
N LYS A 88 -9.27 -12.68 -11.98
CA LYS A 88 -9.54 -13.45 -13.19
C LYS A 88 -11.04 -13.64 -13.44
N GLU A 89 -11.81 -13.89 -12.39
CA GLU A 89 -13.24 -14.18 -12.54
C GLU A 89 -14.12 -12.91 -12.56
N GLY A 90 -13.56 -11.74 -12.22
CA GLY A 90 -14.35 -10.51 -12.12
C GLY A 90 -15.38 -10.54 -10.99
N LYS A 91 -15.16 -11.39 -9.99
CA LYS A 91 -16.09 -11.60 -8.87
C LYS A 91 -15.62 -10.90 -7.62
N ILE A 92 -16.56 -10.40 -6.84
CA ILE A 92 -16.34 -9.88 -5.50
C ILE A 92 -17.00 -10.82 -4.50
N ALA A 93 -16.24 -11.27 -3.51
CA ALA A 93 -16.70 -12.06 -2.39
C ALA A 93 -16.70 -11.22 -1.10
N ILE A 94 -17.73 -11.40 -0.29
CA ILE A 94 -17.81 -10.84 1.07
C ILE A 94 -17.74 -12.02 2.03
N ILE A 95 -16.76 -11.98 2.93
CA ILE A 95 -16.61 -12.94 4.01
C ILE A 95 -16.91 -12.21 5.31
N ASP A 96 -17.78 -12.79 6.13
CA ASP A 96 -18.08 -12.19 7.42
C ASP A 96 -16.90 -12.32 8.40
N LYS A 97 -17.01 -11.61 9.52
CA LYS A 97 -16.00 -11.64 10.60
C LYS A 97 -15.76 -13.02 11.23
N TYR A 98 -16.62 -13.99 10.96
CA TYR A 98 -16.50 -15.37 11.43
C TYR A 98 -15.83 -16.28 10.38
N GLY A 99 -15.43 -15.73 9.24
CA GLY A 99 -14.78 -16.45 8.15
C GLY A 99 -15.75 -17.15 7.20
N LYS A 100 -17.06 -16.88 7.30
CA LYS A 100 -18.07 -17.49 6.42
C LYS A 100 -18.28 -16.63 5.18
N LEU A 101 -18.28 -17.28 4.01
CA LEU A 101 -18.67 -16.65 2.76
C LEU A 101 -20.14 -16.20 2.86
N SER A 102 -20.34 -14.88 2.82
CA SER A 102 -21.66 -14.24 2.92
C SER A 102 -22.29 -14.05 1.55
N LYS A 103 -21.52 -13.48 0.60
CA LYS A 103 -22.03 -13.12 -0.73
C LYS A 103 -20.93 -13.23 -1.78
N ILE A 104 -21.35 -13.50 -3.02
CA ILE A 104 -20.54 -13.34 -4.23
C ILE A 104 -21.38 -12.58 -5.25
N PHE A 105 -20.79 -11.60 -5.90
CA PHE A 105 -21.42 -10.85 -6.98
C PHE A 105 -20.39 -10.42 -8.03
N GLY A 106 -20.88 -9.83 -9.12
CA GLY A 106 -20.06 -9.47 -10.28
C GLY A 106 -19.99 -10.57 -11.32
N GLY A 107 -18.92 -10.58 -12.10
CA GLY A 107 -18.70 -11.47 -13.22
C GLY A 107 -17.75 -10.82 -14.22
N ASN A 108 -16.91 -11.60 -14.87
CA ASN A 108 -15.96 -11.08 -15.83
C ASN A 108 -16.67 -10.58 -17.08
N GLY A 109 -16.53 -9.28 -17.39
CA GLY A 109 -17.11 -8.66 -18.57
C GLY A 109 -17.27 -7.15 -18.43
N GLU A 110 -17.89 -6.53 -19.43
CA GLU A 110 -18.09 -5.08 -19.49
C GLU A 110 -19.58 -4.67 -19.42
N GLY A 111 -20.49 -5.63 -19.23
CA GLY A 111 -21.92 -5.37 -19.08
C GLY A 111 -22.28 -4.78 -17.70
N PRO A 112 -23.56 -4.43 -17.49
CA PRO A 112 -24.06 -3.98 -16.18
C PRO A 112 -23.78 -5.03 -15.10
N GLY A 113 -23.09 -4.63 -14.03
CA GLY A 113 -22.72 -5.51 -12.93
C GLY A 113 -21.46 -6.33 -13.16
N GLU A 114 -20.97 -6.42 -14.40
CA GLU A 114 -19.72 -7.12 -14.73
C GLU A 114 -18.50 -6.20 -14.52
N ILE A 115 -17.36 -6.81 -14.19
CA ILE A 115 -16.09 -6.12 -14.03
C ILE A 115 -14.92 -6.99 -14.48
N ILE A 116 -14.12 -6.45 -15.40
CA ILE A 116 -12.84 -7.02 -15.78
C ILE A 116 -11.79 -6.62 -14.75
N GLN A 117 -11.03 -7.59 -14.22
CA GLN A 117 -9.82 -7.33 -13.43
C GLN A 117 -10.02 -6.32 -12.29
N PRO A 118 -10.93 -6.62 -11.34
CA PRO A 118 -11.12 -5.79 -10.15
C PRO A 118 -9.82 -5.68 -9.34
N ASN A 119 -9.54 -4.50 -8.79
CA ASN A 119 -8.29 -4.23 -8.04
C ASN A 119 -8.42 -3.23 -6.88
N GLY A 120 -9.49 -2.46 -6.80
CA GLY A 120 -9.78 -1.63 -5.63
C GLY A 120 -11.20 -1.86 -5.16
N ILE A 121 -11.39 -1.97 -3.85
CA ILE A 121 -12.70 -2.03 -3.21
C ILE A 121 -12.70 -1.00 -2.09
N ILE A 122 -13.73 -0.15 -2.05
CA ILE A 122 -14.02 0.69 -0.88
C ILE A 122 -15.51 0.67 -0.58
N LEU A 123 -15.85 0.91 0.67
CA LEU A 123 -17.22 1.12 1.11
C LEU A 123 -17.43 2.59 1.48
N ASN A 124 -18.55 3.16 1.07
CA ASN A 124 -19.02 4.44 1.58
C ASN A 124 -20.53 4.33 1.84
N ASN A 125 -20.91 4.44 3.11
CA ASN A 125 -22.27 4.16 3.58
C ASN A 125 -22.76 2.79 3.05
N ASP A 126 -23.90 2.77 2.37
CA ASP A 126 -24.52 1.55 1.84
C ASP A 126 -24.10 1.24 0.39
N THR A 127 -22.95 1.77 -0.06
CA THR A 127 -22.47 1.57 -1.43
C THR A 127 -21.06 0.99 -1.46
N ILE A 128 -20.90 -0.09 -2.22
CA ILE A 128 -19.63 -0.72 -2.56
C ILE A 128 -19.13 -0.12 -3.87
N PHE A 129 -17.90 0.38 -3.87
CA PHE A 129 -17.24 0.88 -5.07
C PHE A 129 -16.12 -0.09 -5.44
N VAL A 130 -16.10 -0.50 -6.70
CA VAL A 130 -15.11 -1.44 -7.22
C VAL A 130 -14.44 -0.84 -8.45
N THR A 131 -13.11 -0.78 -8.46
CA THR A 131 -12.32 -0.31 -9.59
C THR A 131 -11.73 -1.46 -10.37
N SER A 132 -11.56 -1.26 -11.67
CA SER A 132 -10.85 -2.15 -12.58
C SER A 132 -9.48 -1.59 -12.94
N VAL A 133 -8.46 -2.45 -13.04
CA VAL A 133 -7.09 -2.06 -13.45
C VAL A 133 -7.09 -1.39 -14.82
N ASN A 134 -7.81 -1.97 -15.78
CA ASN A 134 -7.68 -1.62 -17.19
C ASN A 134 -8.86 -0.83 -17.76
N SER A 135 -10.03 -0.89 -17.13
CA SER A 135 -11.24 -0.33 -17.72
C SER A 135 -11.57 1.11 -17.27
N ARG A 136 -10.82 1.67 -16.30
CA ARG A 136 -11.01 3.06 -15.77
C ARG A 136 -12.44 3.35 -15.32
N ILE A 137 -13.12 2.29 -14.90
CA ILE A 137 -14.51 2.33 -14.50
C ILE A 137 -14.56 2.06 -13.00
N VAL A 138 -15.36 2.88 -12.33
CA VAL A 138 -15.82 2.60 -10.97
C VAL A 138 -17.21 2.01 -11.10
N ASN A 139 -17.36 0.75 -10.73
CA ASN A 139 -18.65 0.12 -10.56
C ASN A 139 -19.17 0.39 -9.15
N LYS A 140 -20.47 0.65 -9.04
CA LYS A 140 -21.17 0.82 -7.77
C LYS A 140 -22.16 -0.32 -7.57
N TYR A 141 -22.14 -0.89 -6.38
CA TYR A 141 -23.09 -1.91 -5.94
C TYR A 141 -23.69 -1.50 -4.60
N ASP A 142 -24.88 -1.99 -4.30
CA ASP A 142 -25.42 -1.91 -2.93
C ASP A 142 -24.76 -2.97 -2.03
N LEU A 143 -25.08 -2.95 -0.73
CA LEU A 143 -24.59 -3.97 0.23
C LEU A 143 -25.13 -5.39 -0.05
N ASN A 144 -26.07 -5.54 -0.97
CA ASN A 144 -26.57 -6.82 -1.45
C ASN A 144 -25.82 -7.33 -2.69
N GLY A 145 -24.88 -6.54 -3.22
CA GLY A 145 -24.15 -6.88 -4.43
C GLY A 145 -24.94 -6.59 -5.72
N ASN A 146 -26.09 -5.90 -5.62
CA ASN A 146 -26.83 -5.48 -6.79
C ASN A 146 -26.13 -4.31 -7.44
N PHE A 147 -25.96 -4.37 -8.77
CA PHE A 147 -25.37 -3.29 -9.53
C PHE A 147 -26.26 -2.04 -9.51
N ILE A 148 -25.68 -0.90 -9.15
CA ILE A 148 -26.37 0.40 -9.14
C ILE A 148 -26.06 1.14 -10.46
N ASN A 149 -24.78 1.42 -10.70
CA ASN A 149 -24.31 2.06 -11.93
C ASN A 149 -22.78 1.96 -12.06
N ARG A 150 -22.26 2.50 -13.17
CA ARG A 150 -20.82 2.62 -13.37
C ARG A 150 -20.45 4.00 -13.91
N LYS A 151 -19.26 4.48 -13.55
CA LYS A 151 -18.73 5.77 -14.01
C LYS A 151 -17.32 5.58 -14.57
N SER A 152 -17.11 6.04 -15.81
CA SER A 152 -15.77 6.17 -16.38
C SER A 152 -15.08 7.42 -15.81
N LEU A 153 -13.81 7.29 -15.42
CA LEU A 153 -13.04 8.37 -14.80
C LEU A 153 -12.21 9.21 -15.80
N GLY A 154 -12.20 8.89 -17.11
CA GLY A 154 -11.37 9.62 -18.08
C GLY A 154 -9.86 9.37 -17.93
N LYS A 155 -8.99 10.28 -18.41
CA LYS A 155 -7.52 10.26 -18.21
C LYS A 155 -7.15 11.23 -17.08
N PRO A 156 -6.36 10.85 -16.03
CA PRO A 156 -5.39 9.73 -15.89
C PRO A 156 -5.73 8.65 -14.82
N ILE A 157 -4.86 7.63 -14.68
CA ILE A 157 -5.06 6.36 -13.93
C ILE A 157 -4.74 6.55 -12.45
N ALA A 158 -5.68 6.22 -11.55
CA ALA A 158 -5.37 6.06 -10.13
C ALA A 158 -4.73 4.68 -9.91
N GLU A 159 -3.46 4.65 -9.51
CA GLU A 159 -2.71 3.41 -9.18
C GLU A 159 -3.06 2.91 -7.77
N SER A 160 -3.48 3.82 -6.90
CA SER A 160 -3.98 3.52 -5.57
C SER A 160 -4.95 4.62 -5.14
N ILE A 161 -5.97 4.27 -4.38
CA ILE A 161 -6.87 5.23 -3.70
C ILE A 161 -6.99 4.77 -2.26
N GLY A 162 -6.63 5.64 -1.32
CA GLY A 162 -6.80 5.44 0.12
C GLY A 162 -7.73 6.50 0.71
N SER A 163 -8.46 6.14 1.77
CA SER A 163 -9.23 7.09 2.58
C SER A 163 -8.27 7.94 3.41
N VAL A 164 -8.50 9.26 3.45
CA VAL A 164 -7.72 10.19 4.27
C VAL A 164 -8.53 10.60 5.50
N ASN A 165 -9.74 11.12 5.30
CA ASN A 165 -10.73 11.44 6.34
C ASN A 165 -12.09 11.81 5.70
N GLY A 166 -13.20 11.41 6.33
CA GLY A 166 -14.54 11.71 5.82
C GLY A 166 -14.78 11.21 4.38
N ASN A 167 -15.30 12.08 3.50
CA ASN A 167 -15.49 11.84 2.07
C ASN A 167 -14.25 12.18 1.21
N CYS A 168 -13.07 12.32 1.83
CA CYS A 168 -11.83 12.67 1.13
C CYS A 168 -10.94 11.45 0.90
N TYR A 169 -10.53 11.28 -0.36
CA TYR A 169 -9.68 10.20 -0.83
C TYR A 169 -8.42 10.76 -1.47
N SER A 170 -7.27 10.11 -1.26
CA SER A 170 -5.99 10.46 -1.88
C SER A 170 -5.42 9.26 -2.63
N GLY A 171 -4.70 9.52 -3.71
CA GLY A 171 -4.21 8.46 -4.59
C GLY A 171 -3.07 8.91 -5.50
N ILE A 172 -2.29 7.96 -5.97
CA ILE A 172 -1.21 8.20 -6.94
C ILE A 172 -1.80 8.16 -8.34
N LEU A 173 -1.57 9.22 -9.13
CA LEU A 173 -1.95 9.25 -10.54
C LEU A 173 -0.74 8.92 -11.43
N LYS A 174 -0.84 7.86 -12.25
CA LYS A 174 0.12 7.59 -13.32
C LYS A 174 -0.44 8.04 -14.67
N ASN A 175 0.34 8.89 -15.34
CA ASN A 175 0.04 9.34 -16.68
C ASN A 175 0.88 8.52 -17.68
N TYR A 176 0.28 7.51 -18.30
CA TYR A 176 0.89 6.85 -19.45
C TYR A 176 0.43 7.56 -20.72
N SER A 177 1.27 8.43 -21.28
CA SER A 177 1.17 8.77 -22.70
C SER A 177 1.74 7.59 -23.49
N ARG A 178 0.88 6.89 -24.23
CA ARG A 178 1.35 6.05 -25.32
C ARG A 178 1.52 6.99 -26.50
N ASP A 179 2.75 7.40 -26.79
CA ASP A 179 3.05 8.02 -28.07
C ASP A 179 2.75 6.95 -29.13
N SER A 180 1.64 7.14 -29.83
CA SER A 180 1.32 6.35 -31.03
C SER A 180 2.32 6.74 -32.11
N LYS A 181 3.26 5.83 -32.41
CA LYS A 181 3.85 5.75 -33.75
C LYS A 181 2.97 4.89 -34.64
#